data_AF-A0A1I6MGA3-F1
#
_entry.id   AF-A0A1I6MGA3-F1
#
_cell.length_a   1.000
_cell.length_b   1.000
_cell.length_c   1.000
_cell.angle_alpha   90.00
_cell.angle_beta   90.00
_cell.angle_gamma   90.00
#
_symmetry.space_group_name_H-M   'P 1'
#
loop_
_entity.id
_entity.type
_entity.pdbx_description
1 polymer ?
#
loop_
_entity_poly.entity_id
_entity_poly.type
_entity_poly.pdbx_seq_one_letter_code
_entity_poly.pdbx_strand_id
1 'polypeptide(L)' 'MTGKPLCKQCGRSETRRINRQGFFQRVVMYKLGYVPWECVFCRKPFFVARD' A
#
# COMPACT_ATOMS: atom_id res chain seq x y z
N MET A 1 0.50 6.94 -16.10
CA MET A 1 -0.37 7.73 -15.22
C MET A 1 0.12 7.59 -13.79
N THR A 2 0.93 8.54 -13.30
CA THR A 2 1.51 8.51 -11.94
C THR A 2 0.49 9.00 -10.91
N GLY A 3 -0.54 8.19 -10.65
CA GLY A 3 -1.55 8.46 -9.62
C GLY A 3 -1.13 7.93 -8.25
N LYS A 4 -1.24 8.76 -7.19
CA LYS A 4 -1.10 8.29 -5.81
C LYS A 4 -2.20 7.25 -5.50
N PRO A 5 -1.92 6.20 -4.72
CA PRO A 5 -2.91 5.18 -4.46
C PRO A 5 -4.06 5.69 -3.60
N LEU A 6 -5.29 5.36 -4.02
CA LEU A 6 -6.52 5.75 -3.35
C LEU A 6 -6.89 4.75 -2.25
N CYS A 7 -7.26 5.25 -1.07
CA CYS A 7 -7.80 4.40 -0.01
C CYS A 7 -9.22 3.96 -0.36
N LYS A 8 -9.46 2.65 -0.49
CA LYS A 8 -10.79 2.10 -0.78
C LYS A 8 -11.82 2.31 0.33
N GLN A 9 -11.38 2.56 1.57
CA GLN A 9 -12.30 2.73 2.69
C GLN A 9 -12.91 4.13 2.77
N CYS A 10 -12.12 5.17 2.46
CA CYS A 10 -12.53 6.57 2.61
C CYS A 10 -12.41 7.40 1.34
N GLY A 11 -11.96 6.81 0.23
CA GLY A 11 -11.86 7.48 -1.07
C GLY A 11 -10.78 8.55 -1.16
N ARG A 12 -9.87 8.65 -0.17
CA ARG A 12 -8.84 9.68 -0.11
C ARG A 12 -7.52 9.23 -0.74
N SER A 13 -6.81 10.19 -1.35
CA SER A 13 -5.51 9.97 -2.00
C SER A 13 -4.31 10.22 -1.09
N GLU A 14 -4.51 10.79 0.11
CA GLU A 14 -3.46 11.02 1.10
C GLU A 14 -3.09 9.71 1.77
N THR A 15 -2.19 9.00 1.12
CA THR A 15 -1.66 7.73 1.56
C THR A 15 -0.14 7.82 1.66
N ARG A 16 0.44 7.10 2.61
CA ARG A 16 1.88 7.03 2.81
C ARG A 16 2.34 5.60 2.61
N ARG A 17 3.53 5.45 2.03
CA ARG A 17 4.16 4.15 1.92
C ARG A 17 4.66 3.72 3.30
N ILE A 18 4.46 2.45 3.63
CA ILE A 18 4.93 1.89 4.90
C ILE A 18 5.97 0.79 4.66
N ASN A 19 6.68 0.41 5.72
CA ASN A 19 7.68 -0.65 5.67
C ASN A 19 7.03 -2.03 5.61
N ARG A 20 7.68 -2.95 4.89
CA ARG A 20 7.27 -4.36 4.84
C ARG A 20 7.63 -5.08 6.13
N GLN A 21 6.66 -5.77 6.70
CA GLN A 21 6.76 -6.50 7.95
C GLN A 21 6.58 -8.01 7.73
N GLY A 22 7.41 -8.80 8.39
CA GLY A 22 7.38 -10.26 8.30
C GLY A 22 7.83 -10.84 6.95
N PHE A 23 7.95 -12.17 6.90
CA PHE A 23 8.37 -12.91 5.71
C PHE A 23 7.42 -12.70 4.52
N PHE A 24 6.12 -12.76 4.77
CA PHE A 24 5.10 -12.65 3.72
C PHE A 24 5.20 -11.34 2.93
N GLN A 25 5.29 -10.18 3.61
CA GLN A 25 5.37 -8.90 2.89
C GLN A 25 6.74 -8.70 2.23
N ARG A 26 7.82 -9.09 2.91
CA ARG A 26 9.20 -8.89 2.44
C ARG A 26 9.56 -9.78 1.25
N VAL A 27 9.03 -11.01 1.20
CA VAL A 27 9.40 -12.00 0.17
C VAL A 27 8.25 -12.22 -0.81
N VAL A 28 7.10 -12.68 -0.32
CA VAL A 28 5.98 -13.09 -1.19
C VAL A 28 5.38 -11.88 -1.90
N MET A 29 4.94 -10.87 -1.15
CA MET A 29 4.31 -9.69 -1.75
C MET A 29 5.29 -8.86 -2.58
N TYR A 30 6.57 -8.83 -2.19
CA TYR A 30 7.61 -8.20 -3.00
C TYR A 30 7.76 -8.89 -4.36
N LYS A 31 7.87 -10.23 -4.38
CA LYS A 31 7.97 -11.00 -5.63
C LYS A 31 6.75 -10.84 -6.52
N LEU A 32 5.57 -10.72 -5.93
CA LEU A 32 4.31 -10.47 -6.64
C LEU A 32 4.12 -8.99 -7.04
N GLY A 33 5.08 -8.11 -6.77
CA GLY A 33 4.99 -6.69 -7.15
C GLY A 33 4.13 -5.82 -6.24
N TYR A 34 3.62 -6.32 -5.12
CA TYR A 34 2.79 -5.54 -4.20
C TYR A 34 3.61 -4.70 -3.21
N VAL A 35 3.09 -3.51 -2.90
CA VAL A 35 3.66 -2.53 -1.98
C VAL A 35 2.64 -2.16 -0.92
N PRO A 36 3.02 -2.17 0.37
CA PRO A 36 2.14 -1.71 1.43
C PRO A 36 2.09 -0.19 1.50
N TRP A 37 0.87 0.31 1.65
CA TRP A 37 0.51 1.71 1.86
C TRP A 37 -0.43 1.82 3.05
N GLU A 38 -0.53 3.01 3.62
CA GLU A 38 -1.42 3.32 4.73
C GLU A 38 -2.12 4.64 4.44
N CYS A 39 -3.44 4.69 4.67
CA CYS A 39 -4.16 5.96 4.62
C CYS A 39 -3.84 6.82 5.83
N VAL A 40 -3.50 8.09 5.63
CA VAL A 40 -3.16 9.00 6.74
C VAL A 40 -4.38 9.28 7.64
N PHE A 41 -5.59 9.28 7.06
CA PHE A 41 -6.83 9.55 7.79
C PHE A 41 -7.39 8.33 8.51
N CYS A 42 -7.54 7.20 7.79
CA CYS A 42 -8.16 6.01 8.37
C CYS A 42 -7.16 5.05 9.02
N ARG A 43 -5.85 5.28 8.86
CA ARG A 43 -4.75 4.45 9.40
C ARG A 43 -4.81 2.97 9.00
N LYS A 44 -5.64 2.63 8.00
CA LYS A 44 -5.76 1.27 7.48
C LYS A 44 -4.65 0.99 6.49
N PRO A 45 -3.83 -0.07 6.69
CA PRO A 45 -2.88 -0.52 5.71
C PRO A 45 -3.58 -1.25 4.57
N PHE A 46 -3.05 -1.12 3.35
CA PHE A 46 -3.52 -1.81 2.16
C PHE A 46 -2.36 -2.02 1.18
N PHE A 47 -2.53 -2.92 0.22
CA PHE A 47 -1.49 -3.23 -0.77
C PHE A 47 -1.91 -2.76 -2.15
N VAL A 48 -0.92 -2.28 -2.90
CA VAL A 48 -1.09 -1.82 -4.28
C VAL A 48 -0.02 -2.48 -5.14
N ALA A 49 -0.41 -2.93 -6.33
CA ALA A 49 0.53 -3.47 -7.30
C ALA A 49 1.46 -2.35 -7.80
N ARG A 50 2.71 -2.70 -8.07
CA ARG A 50 3.64 -1.87 -8.83
C ARG A 50 3.38 -2.17 -10.30
N ASP A 51 2.85 -1.20 -11.03
CA ASP A 51 2.95 -1.15 -12.49
C ASP A 51 4.40 -0.88 -12.91
#